data_AF-A0A3Q9WN62-F1
#
_entry.id   AF-A0A3Q9WN62-F1
#
_cell.length_a   1.000
_cell.length_b   1.000
_cell.length_c   1.000
_cell.angle_alpha   90.00
_cell.angle_beta   90.00
_cell.angle_gamma   90.00
#
_symmetry.space_group_name_H-M   'P 1'
#
loop_
_entity.id
_entity.type
_entity.pdbx_description
1 polymer ?
#
loop_
_entity_poly.entity_id
_entity_poly.type
_entity_poly.pdbx_seq_one_letter_code
_entity_poly.pdbx_strand_id
1 'polypeptide(L)'
;MGLINPHMRVAAASTGVWILYTPAMADEMREDEGTASRVISTAIHISRTGEATRFMGLMNVHLIGTTRHGVWLWSGHWDANVDDQAQWLKARELLVLDAGGRTHRASIDRIPLLAFEDGSSPYLVVYAAAPKALHDGYGGTEYTYRYRQIEVPTGGLPAVLRANELPSTPIEEIDIPGWSEGDAPQINPVVAGDPHVSWDRVNLSEEQKKAAVEALCAEFDRLESYWRTPGGEMVPLSDGVADARVDVVGDWPQTQVEVSFIHPHYRQGRLRRTYRVFDDAGRVKSWQYASIHLMEDLDTGALPPAKDARNTMLDI
;
A
#
# COMPACT_ATOMS: atom_id res chain seq x y z
N MET A 1 19.92 13.25 6.79
CA MET A 1 18.71 12.65 7.39
C MET A 1 18.14 11.70 6.35
N GLY A 2 18.25 10.39 6.58
CA GLY A 2 17.66 9.38 5.70
C GLY A 2 16.19 9.15 6.06
N LEU A 3 15.40 8.68 5.09
CA LEU A 3 14.03 8.23 5.36
C LEU A 3 14.11 6.93 6.17
N ILE A 4 13.54 6.96 7.38
CA ILE A 4 13.39 5.77 8.22
C ILE A 4 12.02 5.20 7.88
N ASN A 5 11.98 3.96 7.38
CA ASN A 5 10.76 3.21 7.08
C ASN A 5 9.77 3.91 6.12
N PRO A 6 10.17 4.30 4.88
CA PRO A 6 9.22 4.84 3.92
C PRO A 6 8.42 3.72 3.25
N HIS A 7 7.10 3.91 3.14
CA HIS A 7 6.31 3.22 2.13
C HIS A 7 6.70 3.76 0.74
N MET A 8 6.89 2.87 -0.21
CA MET A 8 7.36 3.21 -1.55
C MET A 8 6.34 2.75 -2.57
N ARG A 9 5.91 3.67 -3.44
CA ARG A 9 5.14 3.32 -4.64
C ARG A 9 5.97 3.63 -5.88
N VAL A 10 6.02 2.67 -6.80
CA VAL A 10 6.75 2.78 -8.06
C VAL A 10 5.74 2.83 -9.20
N ALA A 11 5.91 3.78 -10.11
CA ALA A 11 5.09 3.91 -11.32
C ALA A 11 5.98 4.04 -12.55
N ALA A 12 5.77 3.16 -13.53
CA ALA A 12 6.42 3.26 -14.82
C ALA A 12 5.90 4.48 -15.60
N ALA A 13 6.77 5.11 -16.38
CA ALA A 13 6.40 6.18 -17.29
C ALA A 13 7.19 6.05 -18.60
N SER A 14 6.72 6.72 -19.66
CA SER A 14 7.44 6.73 -20.94
C SER A 14 8.86 7.34 -20.80
N THR A 15 9.07 8.24 -19.86
CA THR A 15 10.36 8.93 -19.62
C THR A 15 11.31 8.21 -18.67
N GLY A 16 10.86 7.15 -17.99
CA GLY A 16 11.62 6.49 -16.92
C GLY A 16 10.72 5.88 -15.85
N VAL A 17 11.15 5.98 -14.60
CA VAL A 17 10.42 5.45 -13.44
C VAL A 17 10.20 6.56 -12.42
N TRP A 18 8.99 6.64 -11.89
CA TRP A 18 8.66 7.47 -10.74
C TRP A 18 8.65 6.62 -9.47
N ILE A 19 9.20 7.19 -8.41
CA ILE A 19 9.22 6.61 -7.07
C ILE A 19 8.66 7.66 -6.12
N LEU A 20 7.54 7.35 -5.47
CA LEU A 20 6.99 8.15 -4.39
C LEU A 20 7.32 7.49 -3.05
N TYR A 21 8.03 8.21 -2.20
CA TYR A 21 8.29 7.84 -0.82
C TYR A 21 7.33 8.58 0.09
N THR A 22 6.54 7.83 0.86
CA THR A 22 5.67 8.33 1.93
C THR A 22 6.12 7.74 3.26
N PRO A 23 6.04 8.45 4.40
CA PRO A 23 6.26 7.85 5.72
C PRO A 23 5.30 6.67 5.95
N ALA A 24 5.76 5.53 6.50
CA ALA A 24 4.90 4.39 6.80
C ALA A 24 3.75 4.72 7.78
N MET A 25 3.92 5.71 8.66
CA MET A 25 2.88 6.20 9.58
C MET A 25 1.71 6.93 8.89
N ALA A 26 1.77 7.15 7.57
CA ALA A 26 0.75 7.88 6.82
C ALA A 26 -0.58 7.12 6.70
N ASP A 27 -0.54 5.78 6.64
CA ASP A 27 -1.74 4.95 6.49
C ASP A 27 -2.47 4.70 7.83
N GLU A 28 -1.83 4.99 8.96
CA GLU A 28 -2.32 4.67 10.31
C GLU A 28 -2.70 5.88 11.17
N MET A 29 -2.55 7.12 10.69
CA MET A 29 -3.01 8.30 11.43
C MET A 29 -4.53 8.49 11.26
N ARG A 30 -5.30 7.53 11.76
CA ARG A 30 -6.74 7.64 12.03
C ARG A 30 -6.96 8.29 13.40
N GLU A 31 -7.36 9.57 13.33
CA GLU A 31 -8.49 10.20 14.03
C GLU A 31 -8.61 10.26 15.57
N ASP A 32 -7.69 9.74 16.40
CA ASP A 32 -7.87 9.89 17.87
C ASP A 32 -7.35 11.20 18.48
N GLU A 33 -6.58 12.00 17.74
CA GLU A 33 -6.21 13.36 18.15
C GLU A 33 -6.43 14.31 16.98
N GLY A 34 -7.25 15.34 17.16
CA GLY A 34 -7.75 16.30 16.15
C GLY A 34 -6.70 17.18 15.45
N THR A 35 -5.51 16.66 15.20
CA THR A 35 -4.48 17.20 14.33
C THR A 35 -4.26 16.24 13.17
N ALA A 36 -4.83 16.58 12.00
CA ALA A 36 -4.46 15.96 10.72
C ALA A 36 -2.93 16.02 10.58
N SER A 37 -2.27 14.90 10.83
CA SER A 37 -0.82 14.86 10.88
C SER A 37 -0.28 15.08 9.47
N ARG A 38 0.71 15.96 9.39
CA ARG A 38 1.32 16.38 8.13
C ARG A 38 2.16 15.25 7.56
N VAL A 39 1.65 14.54 6.56
CA VAL A 39 2.40 13.54 5.82
C VAL A 39 3.23 14.25 4.75
N ILE A 40 4.55 14.22 4.89
CA ILE A 40 5.48 14.81 3.92
C ILE A 40 6.09 13.72 3.07
N SER A 41 5.84 13.79 1.78
CA SER A 41 6.32 12.82 0.79
C SER A 41 7.42 13.41 -0.10
N THR A 42 8.17 12.51 -0.71
CA THR A 42 9.22 12.83 -1.69
C THR A 42 8.97 12.03 -2.96
N ALA A 43 8.92 12.68 -4.11
CA ALA A 43 8.87 12.02 -5.41
C ALA A 43 10.22 12.12 -6.12
N ILE A 44 10.65 11.03 -6.74
CA ILE A 44 11.87 10.97 -7.55
C ILE A 44 11.51 10.39 -8.91
N HIS A 45 11.87 11.09 -9.97
CA HIS A 45 11.91 10.52 -11.32
C HIS A 45 13.33 10.08 -11.62
N ILE A 46 13.50 8.85 -12.09
CA ILE A 46 14.76 8.32 -12.63
C ILE A 46 14.54 8.13 -14.13
N SER A 47 15.27 8.90 -14.93
CA SER A 47 15.18 8.81 -16.39
C SER A 47 15.74 7.47 -16.90
N ARG A 48 15.47 7.15 -18.17
CA ARG A 48 16.07 5.99 -18.84
C ARG A 48 17.61 6.04 -18.92
N THR A 49 18.22 7.21 -18.77
CA THR A 49 19.67 7.40 -18.74
C THR A 49 20.24 7.38 -17.32
N GLY A 50 19.40 7.22 -16.29
CA GLY A 50 19.80 7.19 -14.88
C GLY A 50 19.85 8.56 -14.20
N GLU A 51 19.44 9.63 -14.89
CA GLU A 51 19.37 10.97 -14.28
C GLU A 51 18.18 11.07 -13.32
N ALA A 52 18.40 11.66 -12.15
CA ALA A 52 17.38 11.76 -11.11
C ALA A 52 16.87 13.20 -10.93
N THR A 53 15.55 13.39 -11.06
CA THR A 53 14.84 14.63 -10.73
C THR A 53 14.07 14.42 -9.43
N ARG A 54 14.16 15.35 -8.48
CA ARG A 54 13.60 15.19 -7.12
C ARG A 54 12.61 16.30 -6.79
N PHE A 55 11.52 15.91 -6.14
CA PHE A 55 10.50 16.79 -5.58
C PHE A 55 10.34 16.49 -4.10
N MET A 56 10.54 17.49 -3.26
CA MET A 56 10.54 17.37 -1.80
C MET A 56 9.38 18.17 -1.21
N GLY A 57 8.93 17.81 -0.01
CA GLY A 57 7.95 18.61 0.72
C GLY A 57 6.52 18.46 0.19
N LEU A 58 6.21 17.33 -0.44
CA LEU A 58 4.88 17.07 -1.00
C LEU A 58 3.91 16.71 0.13
N MET A 59 3.00 17.60 0.46
CA MET A 59 2.13 17.48 1.63
C MET A 59 0.86 16.71 1.31
N ASN A 60 0.57 15.65 2.08
CA ASN A 60 -0.68 14.88 2.02
C ASN A 60 -1.07 14.50 0.59
N VAL A 61 -0.11 13.93 -0.15
CA VAL A 61 -0.28 13.55 -1.55
C VAL A 61 -0.49 12.05 -1.70
N HIS A 62 -1.40 11.68 -2.59
CA HIS A 62 -1.66 10.30 -2.98
C HIS A 62 -1.27 10.12 -4.45
N LEU A 63 -0.47 9.08 -4.73
CA LEU A 63 -0.16 8.68 -6.10
C LEU A 63 -1.41 8.10 -6.77
N ILE A 64 -1.85 8.74 -7.85
CA ILE A 64 -2.95 8.25 -8.67
C ILE A 64 -2.49 7.72 -10.03
N GLY A 65 -1.23 7.92 -10.43
CA GLY A 65 -0.65 7.24 -11.60
C GLY A 65 0.24 8.13 -12.45
N THR A 66 0.47 7.74 -13.70
CA THR A 66 1.42 8.39 -14.61
C THR A 66 0.80 8.57 -16.00
N THR A 67 1.11 9.70 -16.62
CA THR A 67 0.85 9.94 -18.05
C THR A 67 2.07 10.59 -18.68
N ARG A 68 2.02 10.93 -19.97
CA ARG A 68 3.07 11.70 -20.65
C ARG A 68 3.43 13.03 -19.96
N HIS A 69 2.49 13.59 -19.19
CA HIS A 69 2.69 14.84 -18.48
C HIS A 69 3.60 14.69 -17.25
N GLY A 70 3.72 13.46 -16.74
CA GLY A 70 4.46 13.15 -15.53
C GLY A 70 3.65 12.29 -14.56
N VAL A 71 4.04 12.33 -13.30
CA VAL A 71 3.32 11.64 -12.22
C VAL A 71 2.19 12.51 -11.69
N TRP A 72 1.01 11.92 -11.57
CA TRP A 72 -0.19 12.56 -11.05
C TRP A 72 -0.36 12.22 -9.58
N LEU A 73 -0.53 13.27 -8.80
CA LEU A 73 -0.77 13.21 -7.38
C LEU A 73 -2.05 13.96 -7.07
N TRP A 74 -2.81 13.46 -6.12
CA TRP A 74 -3.95 14.16 -5.54
C TRP A 74 -3.58 14.63 -4.14
N SER A 75 -3.83 15.90 -3.83
CA SER A 75 -3.69 16.43 -2.47
C SER A 75 -5.07 16.52 -1.81
N GLY A 76 -5.28 15.74 -0.75
CA GLY A 76 -6.55 15.70 -0.03
C GLY A 76 -6.73 14.43 0.79
N HIS A 77 -7.82 14.38 1.55
CA HIS A 77 -8.20 13.20 2.33
C HIS A 77 -9.41 12.50 1.69
N TRP A 78 -9.52 11.21 1.94
CA TRP A 78 -10.68 10.39 1.56
C TRP A 78 -11.77 10.47 2.64
N ASP A 79 -12.34 11.65 2.82
CA ASP A 79 -13.31 11.96 3.90
C ASP A 79 -14.71 12.32 3.39
N ALA A 80 -14.99 12.06 2.11
CA ALA A 80 -16.29 12.39 1.51
C ALA A 80 -17.39 11.51 2.12
N ASN A 81 -18.36 12.15 2.77
CA ASN A 81 -19.55 11.46 3.26
C ASN A 81 -20.31 10.81 2.08
N VAL A 82 -20.55 9.50 2.17
CA VAL A 82 -21.24 8.69 1.15
C VAL A 82 -22.64 9.20 0.82
N ASP A 83 -23.31 9.86 1.77
CA ASP A 83 -24.67 10.39 1.59
C ASP A 83 -24.69 11.84 1.08
N ASP A 84 -23.53 12.53 1.07
CA ASP A 84 -23.44 13.94 0.68
C ASP A 84 -22.89 14.11 -0.74
N GLN A 85 -23.79 14.14 -1.72
CA GLN A 85 -23.44 14.35 -3.12
C GLN A 85 -22.54 15.57 -3.36
N ALA A 86 -22.69 16.67 -2.60
CA ALA A 86 -21.88 17.86 -2.83
C ALA A 86 -20.40 17.63 -2.51
N GLN A 87 -20.09 16.77 -1.54
CA GLN A 87 -18.70 16.45 -1.19
C GLN A 87 -17.96 15.69 -2.30
N TRP A 88 -18.67 14.83 -3.03
CA TRP A 88 -18.14 14.04 -4.15
C TRP A 88 -17.91 14.88 -5.42
N LEU A 89 -18.61 16.00 -5.55
CA LEU A 89 -18.51 16.94 -6.69
C LEU A 89 -17.66 18.18 -6.39
N LYS A 90 -17.08 18.26 -5.18
CA LYS A 90 -16.24 19.40 -4.78
C LYS A 90 -14.88 19.34 -5.47
N ALA A 91 -14.37 20.49 -5.88
CA ALA A 91 -13.06 20.61 -6.50
C ALA A 91 -11.93 20.04 -5.61
N ARG A 92 -11.05 19.24 -6.21
CA ARG A 92 -9.88 18.61 -5.59
C ARG A 92 -8.61 19.10 -6.28
N GLU A 93 -7.55 19.31 -5.51
CA GLU A 93 -6.27 19.76 -6.02
C GLU A 93 -5.45 18.58 -6.58
N LEU A 94 -4.97 18.75 -7.81
CA LEU A 94 -4.07 17.83 -8.47
C LEU A 94 -2.70 18.47 -8.62
N LEU A 95 -1.67 17.67 -8.39
CA LEU A 95 -0.28 18.01 -8.63
C LEU A 95 0.28 17.07 -9.69
N VAL A 96 0.79 17.63 -10.78
CA VAL A 96 1.47 16.86 -11.83
C VAL A 96 2.93 17.26 -11.84
N LEU A 97 3.80 16.30 -11.53
CA LEU A 97 5.25 16.52 -11.49
C LEU A 97 5.84 15.99 -12.79
N ASP A 98 6.48 16.86 -13.57
CA ASP A 98 7.11 16.46 -14.82
C ASP A 98 8.55 15.96 -14.61
N ALA A 99 9.04 15.17 -15.56
CA ALA A 99 10.40 14.62 -15.51
C ALA A 99 11.50 15.70 -15.55
N GLY A 100 11.18 16.89 -16.08
CA GLY A 100 12.07 18.04 -16.20
C GLY A 100 12.14 18.92 -14.94
N GLY A 101 11.44 18.55 -13.87
CA GLY A 101 11.52 19.26 -12.59
C GLY A 101 10.44 20.32 -12.38
N ARG A 102 9.46 20.45 -13.29
CA ARG A 102 8.35 21.39 -13.11
C ARG A 102 7.18 20.73 -12.40
N THR A 103 6.45 21.54 -11.64
CA THR A 103 5.19 21.16 -11.00
C THR A 103 4.06 21.94 -11.65
N HIS A 104 3.07 21.21 -12.15
CA HIS A 104 1.81 21.79 -12.61
C HIS A 104 0.73 21.57 -11.55
N ARG A 105 0.01 22.64 -11.21
CA ARG A 105 -1.14 22.55 -10.31
C ARG A 105 -2.42 22.65 -11.13
N ALA A 106 -3.32 21.71 -10.89
CA ALA A 106 -4.65 21.71 -11.50
C ALA A 106 -5.71 21.44 -10.43
N SER A 107 -6.97 21.59 -10.80
CA SER A 107 -8.09 21.13 -10.00
C SER A 107 -9.04 20.30 -10.84
N ILE A 108 -9.72 19.33 -10.22
CA ILE A 108 -10.78 18.53 -10.84
C ILE A 108 -12.03 18.56 -9.96
N ASP A 109 -13.21 18.68 -10.54
CA ASP A 109 -14.49 18.78 -9.81
C ASP A 109 -15.03 17.41 -9.33
N ARG A 110 -14.18 16.41 -9.16
CA ARG A 110 -14.52 15.06 -8.71
C ARG A 110 -13.40 14.51 -7.86
N ILE A 111 -13.67 13.40 -7.18
CA ILE A 111 -12.63 12.64 -6.50
C ILE A 111 -11.83 11.86 -7.57
N PRO A 112 -10.52 12.12 -7.74
CA PRO A 112 -9.68 11.40 -8.69
C PRO A 112 -9.34 10.01 -8.16
N LEU A 113 -9.28 9.05 -9.07
CA LEU A 113 -8.97 7.65 -8.74
C LEU A 113 -7.66 7.19 -9.36
N LEU A 114 -7.53 7.36 -10.68
CA LEU A 114 -6.42 6.81 -11.46
C LEU A 114 -6.06 7.75 -12.61
N ALA A 115 -4.78 7.92 -12.89
CA ALA A 115 -4.29 8.55 -14.12
C ALA A 115 -3.42 7.54 -14.88
N PHE A 116 -3.70 7.36 -16.16
CA PHE A 116 -2.99 6.39 -16.98
C PHE A 116 -2.89 6.85 -18.44
N GLU A 117 -1.97 6.24 -19.18
CA GLU A 117 -1.82 6.43 -20.60
C GLU A 117 -2.36 5.18 -21.31
N ASP A 118 -3.24 5.36 -22.29
CA ASP A 118 -3.63 4.28 -23.21
C ASP A 118 -3.39 4.74 -24.65
N GLY A 119 -2.52 4.00 -25.34
CA GLY A 119 -2.00 4.36 -26.65
C GLY A 119 -1.39 5.76 -26.67
N SER A 120 -2.06 6.69 -27.37
CA SER A 120 -1.63 8.08 -27.53
C SER A 120 -2.47 9.08 -26.74
N SER A 121 -3.35 8.63 -25.85
CA SER A 121 -4.23 9.52 -25.08
C SER A 121 -4.01 9.33 -23.58
N PRO A 122 -3.82 10.43 -22.82
CA PRO A 122 -3.77 10.41 -21.38
C PRO A 122 -5.18 10.48 -20.81
N TYR A 123 -5.46 9.67 -19.79
CA TYR A 123 -6.77 9.57 -19.15
C TYR A 123 -6.70 9.80 -17.65
N LEU A 124 -7.80 10.31 -17.10
CA LEU A 124 -8.06 10.40 -15.66
C LEU A 124 -9.39 9.69 -15.36
N VAL A 125 -9.36 8.68 -14.50
CA VAL A 125 -10.56 8.08 -13.92
C VAL A 125 -10.96 8.85 -12.67
N VAL A 126 -12.23 9.19 -12.58
CA VAL A 126 -12.82 9.86 -11.41
C VAL A 126 -14.11 9.16 -11.00
N TYR A 127 -14.50 9.35 -9.74
CA TYR A 127 -15.85 8.99 -9.30
C TYR A 127 -16.87 9.90 -9.97
N ALA A 128 -17.94 9.32 -10.51
CA ALA A 128 -18.97 10.06 -11.22
C ALA A 128 -19.82 10.94 -10.27
N ALA A 129 -20.15 10.39 -9.10
CA ALA A 129 -21.02 10.94 -8.07
C ALA A 129 -20.83 10.15 -6.75
N ALA A 130 -21.58 10.51 -5.69
CA ALA A 130 -21.59 9.70 -4.47
C ALA A 130 -22.17 8.28 -4.74
N PRO A 131 -21.70 7.26 -4.01
CA PRO A 131 -22.17 5.89 -4.21
C PRO A 131 -23.66 5.76 -3.95
N LYS A 132 -24.23 4.70 -4.51
CA LYS A 132 -25.59 4.28 -4.18
C LYS A 132 -25.54 3.24 -3.06
N ALA A 133 -26.18 3.53 -1.93
CA ALA A 133 -26.39 2.56 -0.87
C ALA A 133 -27.47 1.53 -1.26
N LEU A 134 -27.17 0.27 -0.98
CA LEU A 134 -28.07 -0.89 -1.06
C LEU A 134 -28.13 -1.50 0.32
N HIS A 135 -29.25 -1.30 1.01
CA HIS A 135 -29.48 -1.92 2.31
C HIS A 135 -29.99 -3.34 2.13
N ASP A 136 -29.36 -4.30 2.80
CA ASP A 136 -29.91 -5.64 2.88
C ASP A 136 -31.01 -5.74 3.95
N GLY A 137 -31.79 -6.81 3.91
CA GLY A 137 -32.87 -7.06 4.88
C GLY A 137 -32.39 -7.44 6.29
N TYR A 138 -31.08 -7.54 6.51
CA TYR A 138 -30.42 -7.92 7.76
C TYR A 138 -29.69 -6.75 8.43
N GLY A 139 -29.78 -5.54 7.87
CA GLY A 139 -29.18 -4.31 8.41
C GLY A 139 -27.78 -4.00 7.87
N GLY A 140 -27.25 -4.78 6.94
CA GLY A 140 -26.05 -4.46 6.19
C GLY A 140 -26.30 -3.40 5.11
N THR A 141 -25.25 -2.66 4.76
CA THR A 141 -25.29 -1.66 3.69
C THR A 141 -24.12 -1.88 2.75
N GLU A 142 -24.43 -2.13 1.48
CA GLU A 142 -23.48 -2.23 0.39
C GLU A 142 -23.47 -0.92 -0.41
N TYR A 143 -22.32 -0.49 -0.91
CA TYR A 143 -22.18 0.73 -1.69
C TYR A 143 -21.72 0.43 -3.12
N THR A 144 -22.50 0.87 -4.11
CA THR A 144 -22.11 0.77 -5.52
C THR A 144 -21.58 2.10 -6.02
N TYR A 145 -20.33 2.10 -6.49
CA TYR A 145 -19.67 3.26 -7.08
C TYR A 145 -19.83 3.29 -8.59
N ARG A 146 -19.71 4.48 -9.18
CA ARG A 146 -19.72 4.68 -10.64
C ARG A 146 -18.54 5.55 -11.02
N TYR A 147 -17.93 5.25 -12.15
CA TYR A 147 -16.70 5.89 -12.57
C TYR A 147 -16.86 6.53 -13.96
N ARG A 148 -16.03 7.53 -14.23
CA ARG A 148 -15.88 8.14 -15.55
C ARG A 148 -14.41 8.19 -15.91
N GLN A 149 -14.09 7.73 -17.11
CA GLN A 149 -12.81 7.96 -17.76
C GLN A 149 -12.89 9.28 -18.52
N ILE A 150 -12.00 10.22 -18.20
CA ILE A 150 -11.92 11.54 -18.81
C ILE A 150 -10.66 11.58 -19.67
N GLU A 151 -10.80 12.00 -20.93
CA GLU A 151 -9.64 12.28 -21.77
C GLU A 151 -9.02 13.62 -21.36
N VAL A 152 -7.72 13.58 -21.03
CA VAL A 152 -6.94 14.75 -20.64
C VAL A 152 -6.28 15.32 -21.90
N PRO A 153 -6.16 16.66 -22.05
CA PRO A 153 -5.45 17.24 -23.20
C PRO A 153 -4.03 16.70 -23.31
N THR A 154 -3.60 16.33 -24.52
CA THR A 154 -2.25 15.81 -24.79
C THR A 154 -1.14 16.85 -24.70
N GLY A 155 -1.50 18.13 -24.72
CA GLY A 155 -0.61 19.28 -24.72
C GLY A 155 -0.42 19.89 -23.33
N GLY A 156 -0.48 21.22 -23.23
CA GLY A 156 -0.45 21.89 -21.94
C GLY A 156 -1.68 21.53 -21.09
N LEU A 157 -1.45 21.20 -19.82
CA LEU A 157 -2.54 20.94 -18.88
C LEU A 157 -3.23 22.24 -18.46
N PRO A 158 -4.57 22.31 -18.48
CA PRO A 158 -5.29 23.45 -17.92
C PRO A 158 -5.17 23.49 -16.40
N ALA A 159 -5.40 24.66 -15.81
CA ALA A 159 -5.45 24.83 -14.35
C ALA A 159 -6.73 24.25 -13.73
N VAL A 160 -7.78 24.08 -14.53
CA VAL A 160 -9.07 23.54 -14.10
C VAL A 160 -9.51 22.48 -15.11
N LEU A 161 -9.76 21.28 -14.61
CA LEU A 161 -10.38 20.17 -15.32
C LEU A 161 -11.81 20.05 -14.78
N ARG A 162 -12.78 19.90 -15.69
CA ARG A 162 -14.18 19.69 -15.32
C ARG A 162 -14.66 18.42 -16.00
N ALA A 163 -15.04 17.43 -15.19
CA ALA A 163 -15.41 16.10 -15.67
C ALA A 163 -16.57 16.13 -16.69
N ASN A 164 -17.46 17.11 -16.56
CA ASN A 164 -18.60 17.28 -17.46
C ASN A 164 -18.30 18.09 -18.73
N GLU A 165 -17.17 18.79 -18.80
CA GLU A 165 -16.78 19.60 -19.97
C GLU A 165 -15.77 18.89 -20.87
N LEU A 166 -15.02 17.95 -20.30
CA LEU A 166 -14.05 17.14 -21.02
C LEU A 166 -14.71 15.91 -21.66
N PRO A 167 -14.23 15.44 -22.83
CA PRO A 167 -14.63 14.17 -23.40
C PRO A 167 -14.48 13.06 -22.35
N SER A 168 -15.56 12.34 -22.09
CA SER A 168 -15.56 11.30 -21.06
C SER A 168 -16.58 10.20 -21.35
N THR A 169 -16.24 8.99 -20.94
CA THR A 169 -17.09 7.81 -21.03
C THR A 169 -17.26 7.18 -19.64
N PRO A 170 -18.43 6.59 -19.34
CA PRO A 170 -18.55 5.70 -18.21
C PRO A 170 -17.55 4.54 -18.34
N ILE A 171 -17.02 4.09 -17.20
CA ILE A 171 -16.15 2.92 -17.11
C ILE A 171 -16.62 2.07 -15.94
N GLU A 172 -16.69 0.76 -16.15
CA GLU A 172 -17.03 -0.21 -15.10
C GLU A 172 -15.78 -0.53 -14.28
N GLU A 173 -15.98 -0.95 -13.03
CA GLU A 173 -14.88 -1.20 -12.08
C GLU A 173 -13.86 -2.23 -12.60
N ILE A 174 -14.35 -3.29 -13.25
CA ILE A 174 -13.51 -4.36 -13.83
C ILE A 174 -12.62 -3.89 -14.99
N ASP A 175 -13.04 -2.82 -15.67
CA ASP A 175 -12.31 -2.25 -16.81
C ASP A 175 -11.29 -1.18 -16.37
N ILE A 176 -11.26 -0.83 -15.07
CA ILE A 176 -10.25 0.10 -14.54
C ILE A 176 -8.89 -0.61 -14.55
N PRO A 177 -7.86 -0.04 -15.21
CA PRO A 177 -6.55 -0.68 -15.30
C PRO A 177 -5.96 -0.99 -13.92
N GLY A 178 -5.48 -2.23 -13.75
CA GLY A 178 -4.83 -2.67 -12.51
C GLY A 178 -5.79 -3.15 -11.42
N TRP A 179 -7.10 -3.19 -11.68
CA TRP A 179 -8.12 -3.66 -10.71
C TRP A 179 -8.59 -5.08 -10.99
N SER A 180 -8.32 -5.62 -12.18
CA SER A 180 -8.55 -7.04 -12.48
C SER A 180 -7.50 -7.93 -11.81
N GLU A 181 -7.89 -9.09 -11.27
CA GLU A 181 -6.95 -10.07 -10.68
C GLU A 181 -5.83 -10.50 -11.65
N GLY A 182 -6.10 -10.44 -12.96
CA GLY A 182 -5.12 -10.73 -14.03
C GLY A 182 -4.09 -9.61 -14.29
N ASP A 183 -4.32 -8.40 -13.78
CA ASP A 183 -3.45 -7.23 -13.96
C ASP A 183 -2.40 -7.07 -12.85
N ALA A 184 -2.36 -8.01 -11.89
CA ALA A 184 -1.33 -8.01 -10.85
C ALA A 184 0.05 -7.89 -11.52
N PRO A 185 0.89 -6.90 -11.13
CA PRO A 185 2.19 -6.73 -11.75
C PRO A 185 2.95 -8.04 -11.68
N GLN A 186 3.45 -8.53 -12.82
CA GLN A 186 4.43 -9.62 -12.81
C GLN A 186 5.66 -9.12 -12.07
N ILE A 187 5.75 -9.44 -10.79
CA ILE A 187 6.95 -9.26 -10.00
C ILE A 187 7.91 -10.32 -10.52
N ASN A 188 8.82 -9.93 -11.41
CA ASN A 188 9.99 -10.74 -11.70
C ASN A 188 10.94 -10.56 -10.51
N PRO A 189 11.07 -11.56 -9.62
CA PRO A 189 11.93 -11.41 -8.45
C PRO A 189 13.36 -11.20 -8.94
N VAL A 190 14.03 -10.17 -8.42
CA VAL A 190 15.47 -10.03 -8.59
C VAL A 190 16.12 -11.27 -7.98
N VAL A 191 16.84 -12.02 -8.79
CA VAL A 191 17.53 -13.23 -8.33
C VAL A 191 18.80 -12.81 -7.62
N ALA A 192 19.13 -13.49 -6.52
CA ALA A 192 20.39 -13.26 -5.82
C ALA A 192 21.58 -13.38 -6.78
N GLY A 193 22.39 -12.33 -6.89
CA GLY A 193 23.54 -12.27 -7.81
C GLY A 193 23.23 -11.74 -9.21
N ASP A 194 22.05 -11.16 -9.45
CA ASP A 194 21.77 -10.42 -10.69
C ASP A 194 22.81 -9.29 -10.88
N PRO A 195 23.65 -9.35 -11.94
CA PRO A 195 24.71 -8.37 -12.15
C PRO A 195 24.17 -6.98 -12.51
N HIS A 196 22.90 -6.88 -12.90
CA HIS A 196 22.24 -5.60 -13.18
C HIS A 196 21.69 -4.92 -11.93
N VAL A 197 21.70 -5.63 -10.79
CA VAL A 197 21.12 -5.15 -9.55
C VAL A 197 22.12 -5.32 -8.41
N SER A 198 23.03 -4.34 -8.30
CA SER A 198 23.95 -4.23 -7.16
C SER A 198 23.54 -3.07 -6.27
N TRP A 199 23.26 -3.35 -5.00
CA TRP A 199 23.11 -2.31 -3.97
C TRP A 199 24.22 -2.42 -2.95
N ASP A 200 24.76 -1.28 -2.56
CA ASP A 200 25.57 -1.19 -1.35
C ASP A 200 24.65 -1.43 -0.16
N ARG A 201 25.09 -2.30 0.76
CA ARG A 201 24.34 -2.53 1.98
C ARG A 201 24.30 -1.25 2.80
N VAL A 202 23.14 -0.96 3.39
CA VAL A 202 23.04 0.19 4.28
C VAL A 202 23.92 -0.02 5.51
N ASN A 203 24.49 1.08 6.00
CA ASN A 203 25.25 1.07 7.23
C ASN A 203 24.28 1.21 8.42
N LEU A 204 23.89 0.08 9.01
CA LEU A 204 23.16 0.02 10.27
C LEU A 204 24.09 -0.39 11.39
N SER A 205 23.98 0.28 12.55
CA SER A 205 24.68 -0.15 13.76
C SER A 205 24.10 -1.47 14.28
N GLU A 206 24.87 -2.20 15.08
CA GLU A 206 24.39 -3.45 15.71
C GLU A 206 23.18 -3.19 16.63
N GLU A 207 23.14 -2.03 17.29
CA GLU A 207 21.99 -1.61 18.11
C GLU A 207 20.74 -1.42 17.26
N GLN A 208 20.86 -0.82 16.07
CA GLN A 208 19.72 -0.65 15.16
C GLN A 208 19.23 -1.98 14.61
N LYS A 209 20.14 -2.90 14.28
CA LYS A 209 19.79 -4.25 13.81
C LYS A 209 19.05 -5.01 14.91
N LYS A 210 19.59 -4.98 16.14
CA LYS A 210 18.98 -5.61 17.31
C LYS A 210 17.60 -5.04 17.60
N ALA A 211 17.46 -3.72 17.62
CA ALA A 211 16.16 -3.07 17.86
C ALA A 211 15.11 -3.43 16.82
N ALA A 212 15.49 -3.58 15.54
CA ALA A 212 14.57 -4.01 14.49
C ALA A 212 14.08 -5.46 14.69
N VAL A 213 14.97 -6.37 15.11
CA VAL A 213 14.60 -7.74 15.45
C VAL A 213 13.67 -7.77 16.67
N GLU A 214 14.05 -7.06 17.74
CA GLU A 214 13.26 -7.00 18.98
C GLU A 214 11.87 -6.41 18.75
N ALA A 215 11.75 -5.37 17.93
CA ALA A 215 10.46 -4.78 17.58
C ALA A 215 9.54 -5.79 16.87
N LEU A 216 10.08 -6.58 15.93
CA LEU A 216 9.30 -7.62 15.26
C LEU A 216 8.93 -8.78 16.19
N CYS A 217 9.84 -9.23 17.06
CA CYS A 217 9.51 -10.27 18.03
C CYS A 217 8.39 -9.82 18.98
N ALA A 218 8.42 -8.57 19.43
CA ALA A 218 7.43 -8.01 20.35
C ALA A 218 5.99 -8.02 19.80
N GLU A 219 5.81 -7.98 18.47
CA GLU A 219 4.49 -8.14 17.83
C GLU A 219 3.82 -9.48 18.18
N PHE A 220 4.61 -10.52 18.50
CA PHE A 220 4.15 -11.88 18.73
C PHE A 220 4.23 -12.34 20.20
N ASP A 221 4.76 -11.51 21.10
CA ASP A 221 4.95 -11.83 22.54
C ASP A 221 3.67 -12.26 23.25
N ARG A 222 2.51 -11.87 22.72
CA ARG A 222 1.18 -12.17 23.30
C ARG A 222 0.25 -12.85 22.32
N LEU A 223 0.77 -13.59 21.34
CA LEU A 223 -0.05 -14.20 20.28
C LEU A 223 -1.22 -15.04 20.84
N GLU A 224 -1.01 -15.73 21.96
CA GLU A 224 -2.02 -16.56 22.64
C GLU A 224 -3.04 -15.76 23.49
N SER A 225 -2.83 -14.47 23.69
CA SER A 225 -3.62 -13.66 24.63
C SER A 225 -3.63 -12.18 24.26
N TYR A 226 -3.74 -11.88 22.95
CA TYR A 226 -3.52 -10.54 22.42
C TYR A 226 -4.72 -9.60 22.60
N TRP A 227 -5.94 -10.13 22.63
CA TRP A 227 -7.19 -9.35 22.67
C TRP A 227 -7.82 -9.37 24.06
N ARG A 228 -8.52 -8.29 24.43
CA ARG A 228 -9.29 -8.23 25.68
C ARG A 228 -10.78 -8.30 25.39
N THR A 229 -11.47 -9.28 25.96
CA THR A 229 -12.93 -9.35 25.89
C THR A 229 -13.56 -8.17 26.64
N PRO A 230 -14.84 -7.82 26.38
CA PRO A 230 -15.54 -6.79 27.17
C PRO A 230 -15.55 -7.07 28.69
N GLY A 231 -15.42 -8.33 29.10
CA GLY A 231 -15.30 -8.76 30.49
C GLY A 231 -13.90 -8.60 31.11
N GLY A 232 -12.91 -8.15 30.33
CA GLY A 232 -11.54 -7.90 30.79
C GLY A 232 -10.59 -9.09 30.66
N GLU A 233 -11.07 -10.25 30.22
CA GLU A 233 -10.26 -11.45 29.98
C GLU A 233 -9.40 -11.29 28.73
N MET A 234 -8.14 -11.74 28.78
CA MET A 234 -7.27 -11.75 27.62
C MET A 234 -7.43 -13.08 26.87
N VAL A 235 -7.77 -13.02 25.58
CA VAL A 235 -7.94 -14.17 24.68
C VAL A 235 -7.18 -13.91 23.38
N PRO A 236 -6.78 -14.93 22.62
CA PRO A 236 -6.30 -14.72 21.26
C PRO A 236 -7.43 -14.15 20.39
N LEU A 237 -7.08 -13.43 19.32
CA LEU A 237 -8.06 -12.90 18.37
C LEU A 237 -8.76 -14.03 17.55
N SER A 238 -8.08 -15.17 17.39
CA SER A 238 -8.51 -16.34 16.62
C SER A 238 -8.32 -17.57 17.50
N ASP A 239 -9.34 -18.42 17.52
CA ASP A 239 -9.39 -19.56 18.45
C ASP A 239 -8.38 -20.65 18.11
N GLY A 240 -7.82 -21.29 19.14
CA GLY A 240 -7.04 -22.52 19.01
C GLY A 240 -5.53 -22.36 18.83
N VAL A 241 -5.00 -21.13 18.87
CA VAL A 241 -3.55 -20.90 18.92
C VAL A 241 -3.00 -21.30 20.30
N ALA A 242 -1.96 -22.15 20.31
CA ALA A 242 -1.30 -22.58 21.54
C ALA A 242 0.19 -22.92 21.34
N ASP A 243 0.97 -22.87 22.43
CA ASP A 243 2.41 -23.13 22.46
C ASP A 243 3.16 -22.30 21.40
N ALA A 244 2.90 -21.00 21.31
CA ALA A 244 3.55 -20.08 20.39
C ALA A 244 5.04 -19.91 20.71
N ARG A 245 5.86 -19.88 19.66
CA ARG A 245 7.32 -19.72 19.73
C ARG A 245 7.77 -18.73 18.67
N VAL A 246 8.76 -17.94 19.03
CA VAL A 246 9.38 -16.93 18.18
C VAL A 246 10.87 -17.21 18.15
N ASP A 247 11.38 -17.56 16.97
CA ASP A 247 12.79 -17.88 16.75
C ASP A 247 13.41 -16.89 15.77
N VAL A 248 14.62 -16.41 16.07
CA VAL A 248 15.38 -15.53 15.17
C VAL A 248 16.43 -16.36 14.45
N VAL A 249 16.39 -16.38 13.12
CA VAL A 249 17.23 -17.24 12.28
C VAL A 249 18.02 -16.41 11.28
N GLY A 250 19.29 -16.76 11.08
CA GLY A 250 20.17 -16.17 10.07
C GLY A 250 20.77 -14.81 10.44
N ASP A 251 21.84 -14.47 9.74
CA ASP A 251 22.59 -13.23 9.96
C ASP A 251 22.15 -12.12 9.02
N TRP A 252 22.38 -10.86 9.43
CA TRP A 252 22.03 -9.69 8.62
C TRP A 252 22.70 -9.74 7.23
N PRO A 253 21.98 -9.41 6.13
CA PRO A 253 20.59 -8.94 6.06
C PRO A 253 19.54 -10.06 5.88
N GLN A 254 19.93 -11.31 6.01
CA GLN A 254 19.05 -12.48 5.83
C GLN A 254 18.34 -12.91 7.11
N THR A 255 18.45 -12.11 8.18
CA THR A 255 17.75 -12.34 9.44
C THR A 255 16.24 -12.45 9.25
N GLN A 256 15.68 -13.52 9.80
CA GLN A 256 14.27 -13.86 9.76
C GLN A 256 13.75 -14.06 11.20
N VAL A 257 12.48 -13.72 11.41
CA VAL A 257 11.71 -14.10 12.60
C VAL A 257 10.73 -15.18 12.17
N GLU A 258 10.89 -16.38 12.72
CA GLU A 258 9.99 -17.52 12.52
C GLU A 258 9.03 -17.59 13.71
N VAL A 259 7.73 -17.48 13.44
CA VAL A 259 6.67 -17.62 14.45
C VAL A 259 6.00 -18.95 14.22
N SER A 260 6.02 -19.84 15.22
CA SER A 260 5.39 -21.16 15.12
C SER A 260 4.48 -21.48 16.30
N PHE A 261 3.37 -22.18 16.04
CA PHE A 261 2.36 -22.49 17.05
C PHE A 261 1.53 -23.72 16.66
N ILE A 262 0.86 -24.32 17.63
CA ILE A 262 -0.10 -25.40 17.43
C ILE A 262 -1.46 -24.78 17.09
N HIS A 263 -2.18 -25.37 16.12
CA HIS A 263 -3.51 -24.92 15.71
C HIS A 263 -4.38 -26.09 15.23
N PRO A 264 -5.72 -26.10 15.46
CA PRO A 264 -6.61 -27.18 15.04
C PRO A 264 -6.61 -27.50 13.54
N HIS A 265 -6.23 -26.53 12.69
CA HIS A 265 -6.07 -26.71 11.24
C HIS A 265 -5.04 -27.79 10.90
N TYR A 266 -3.98 -27.92 11.70
CA TYR A 266 -2.90 -28.88 11.46
C TYR A 266 -2.46 -29.57 12.76
N ARG A 267 -3.16 -30.66 13.10
CA ARG A 267 -2.98 -31.39 14.37
C ARG A 267 -1.73 -32.25 14.45
N GLN A 268 -1.10 -32.55 13.31
CA GLN A 268 0.08 -33.43 13.24
C GLN A 268 1.39 -32.70 13.55
N GLY A 269 1.36 -31.37 13.72
CA GLY A 269 2.55 -30.56 13.92
C GLY A 269 2.23 -29.12 14.28
N ARG A 270 3.00 -28.17 13.73
CA ARG A 270 2.85 -26.74 14.00
C ARG A 270 2.68 -25.97 12.69
N LEU A 271 1.96 -24.86 12.76
CA LEU A 271 2.00 -23.84 11.72
C LEU A 271 3.23 -22.96 11.93
N ARG A 272 3.79 -22.42 10.85
CA ARG A 272 4.91 -21.48 10.90
C ARG A 272 4.74 -20.36 9.89
N ARG A 273 4.89 -19.12 10.35
CA ARG A 273 5.00 -17.94 9.47
C ARG A 273 6.40 -17.33 9.61
N THR A 274 7.00 -16.96 8.49
CA THR A 274 8.36 -16.43 8.46
C THR A 274 8.38 -14.99 7.95
N TYR A 275 9.02 -14.11 8.71
CA TYR A 275 9.12 -12.69 8.40
C TYR A 275 10.58 -12.28 8.22
N ARG A 276 10.92 -11.68 7.08
CA ARG A 276 12.26 -11.10 6.86
C ARG A 276 12.40 -9.77 7.59
N VAL A 277 13.34 -9.64 8.51
CA VAL A 277 13.56 -8.40 9.27
C VAL A 277 14.14 -7.29 8.37
N PHE A 278 14.95 -7.66 7.38
CA PHE A 278 15.59 -6.73 6.46
C PHE A 278 15.36 -7.08 4.99
N ASP A 279 15.35 -6.06 4.12
CA ASP A 279 15.43 -6.23 2.67
C ASP A 279 16.84 -6.68 2.23
N ASP A 280 17.04 -6.96 0.95
CA ASP A 280 18.34 -7.44 0.45
C ASP A 280 19.46 -6.41 0.52
N ALA A 281 19.12 -5.11 0.65
CA ALA A 281 20.07 -4.04 0.90
C ALA A 281 20.34 -3.83 2.40
N GLY A 282 19.68 -4.60 3.27
CA GLY A 282 19.83 -4.53 4.72
C GLY A 282 19.02 -3.44 5.40
N ARG A 283 18.04 -2.83 4.72
CA ARG A 283 17.10 -1.87 5.33
C ARG A 283 16.06 -2.63 6.14
N VAL A 284 15.64 -2.04 7.26
CA VAL A 284 14.57 -2.60 8.10
C VAL A 284 13.26 -2.66 7.31
N LYS A 285 12.60 -3.83 7.30
CA LYS A 285 11.24 -3.98 6.79
C LYS A 285 10.22 -3.71 7.90
N SER A 286 9.19 -2.92 7.61
CA SER A 286 8.03 -2.80 8.49
C SER A 286 7.16 -4.05 8.39
N TRP A 287 6.70 -4.52 9.53
CA TRP A 287 5.71 -5.59 9.67
C TRP A 287 4.66 -5.16 10.68
N GLN A 288 4.27 -3.89 10.63
CA GLN A 288 3.16 -3.38 11.43
C GLN A 288 1.94 -4.28 11.22
N TYR A 289 1.29 -4.64 12.33
CA TYR A 289 0.13 -5.53 12.36
C TYR A 289 0.38 -6.95 11.84
N ALA A 290 1.63 -7.42 11.78
CA ALA A 290 1.90 -8.79 11.33
C ALA A 290 1.22 -9.85 12.21
N SER A 291 1.07 -9.59 13.50
CA SER A 291 0.25 -10.42 14.39
C SER A 291 -1.23 -10.38 14.01
N ILE A 292 -1.81 -9.21 13.73
CA ILE A 292 -3.21 -9.08 13.31
C ILE A 292 -3.47 -9.78 11.98
N HIS A 293 -2.63 -9.54 10.96
CA HIS A 293 -2.77 -10.21 9.66
C HIS A 293 -2.65 -11.74 9.80
N LEU A 294 -1.75 -12.23 10.66
CA LEU A 294 -1.68 -13.65 10.97
C LEU A 294 -2.98 -14.18 11.58
N MET A 295 -3.57 -13.45 12.52
CA MET A 295 -4.82 -13.86 13.14
C MET A 295 -6.01 -13.81 12.15
N GLU A 296 -6.04 -12.82 11.26
CA GLU A 296 -7.03 -12.74 10.17
C GLU A 296 -6.92 -13.90 9.17
N ASP A 297 -5.69 -14.28 8.79
CA ASP A 297 -5.44 -15.45 7.93
C ASP A 297 -5.92 -16.75 8.60
N LEU A 298 -5.78 -16.86 9.93
CA LEU A 298 -6.27 -18.01 10.70
C LEU A 298 -7.80 -18.06 10.78
N ASP A 299 -8.46 -16.91 10.97
CA ASP A 299 -9.92 -16.80 11.10
C ASP A 299 -10.65 -17.02 9.77
N THR A 300 -10.12 -16.45 8.69
CA THR A 300 -10.66 -16.63 7.33
C THR A 300 -10.43 -18.03 6.77
N GLY A 301 -9.51 -18.80 7.38
CA GLY A 301 -9.22 -20.17 6.98
C GLY A 301 -8.52 -20.30 5.62
N ALA A 302 -7.92 -19.21 5.12
CA ALA A 302 -7.17 -19.15 3.86
C ALA A 302 -5.78 -19.83 3.97
N LEU A 303 -5.74 -20.99 4.63
CA LEU A 303 -4.51 -21.70 4.99
C LEU A 303 -4.20 -22.82 3.98
N PRO A 304 -2.92 -23.11 3.69
CA PRO A 304 -2.52 -24.23 2.85
C PRO A 304 -3.02 -25.58 3.39
N PRO A 305 -3.20 -26.60 2.53
CA PRO A 305 -3.61 -27.92 2.97
C PRO A 305 -2.49 -28.64 3.74
N ALA A 306 -2.85 -29.39 4.79
CA ALA A 306 -1.90 -30.11 5.66
C ALA A 306 -0.91 -31.04 4.94
N LYS A 307 -1.24 -31.51 3.72
CA LYS A 307 -0.34 -32.35 2.89
C LYS A 307 0.92 -31.60 2.43
N ASP A 308 0.91 -30.27 2.46
CA ASP A 308 2.04 -29.44 2.04
C ASP A 308 3.08 -29.28 3.16
N ALA A 309 2.79 -29.80 4.35
CA ALA A 309 3.68 -29.76 5.50
C ALA A 309 4.99 -30.54 5.25
N ARG A 310 6.10 -29.98 5.74
CA ARG A 310 7.44 -30.54 5.65
C ARG A 310 8.05 -30.65 7.04
N ASN A 311 8.63 -31.81 7.37
CA ASN A 311 9.27 -32.04 8.67
C ASN A 311 8.40 -31.63 9.87
N THR A 312 7.11 -31.98 9.81
CA THR A 312 6.08 -31.61 10.80
C THR A 312 5.72 -30.12 10.89
N MET A 313 6.28 -29.24 10.05
CA MET A 313 5.87 -27.84 9.94
C MET A 313 5.01 -27.60 8.71
N LEU A 314 3.92 -26.86 8.86
CA LEU A 314 3.16 -26.30 7.75
C LEU A 314 3.45 -24.80 7.67
N ASP A 315 4.12 -24.38 6.59
CA ASP A 315 4.40 -22.97 6.36
C ASP A 315 3.13 -22.25 5.86
N ILE A 316 2.86 -21.07 6.42
CA ILE A 316 1.68 -20.23 6.16
C ILE A 316 2.08 -18.79 5.83
#